data_AF-A0A151A9S2-F1
#
_entry.id   AF-A0A151A9S2-F1
#
_cell.length_a   1.000
_cell.length_b   1.000
_cell.length_c   1.000
_cell.angle_alpha   90.00
_cell.angle_beta   90.00
_cell.angle_gamma   90.00
#
_symmetry.space_group_name_H-M   'P 1'
#
loop_
_entity.id
_entity.type
_entity.pdbx_description
1 polymer ?
#
loop_
_entity_poly.entity_id
_entity_poly.type
_entity_poly.pdbx_seq_one_letter_code
_entity_poly.pdbx_strand_id
1 'polypeptide(L)'
;MTVGDSHMKIGLELEYWIAAENGALTSADTLIEAHEHAVPECVDTLIELVLPPAITRTELEKVIVDSITELIAIAADNNRLVVPLDEIIVLSGIRLLMVPKTTNYSTS
;
A
#
# COMPACT_ATOMS: atom_id res chain seq x y z
N MET A 1 -13.20 -11.23 -39.11
CA MET A 1 -12.79 -9.97 -38.47
C MET A 1 -13.72 -9.76 -37.29
N THR A 2 -13.39 -10.36 -36.14
CA THR A 2 -14.16 -10.15 -34.91
C THR A 2 -13.66 -8.87 -34.26
N VAL A 3 -14.58 -7.96 -33.98
CA VAL A 3 -14.35 -6.73 -33.23
C VAL A 3 -13.63 -7.11 -31.94
N GLY A 4 -12.45 -6.51 -31.69
CA GLY A 4 -11.63 -6.84 -30.54
C GLY A 4 -12.38 -6.56 -29.25
N ASP A 5 -12.52 -7.58 -28.40
CA ASP A 5 -13.02 -7.42 -27.04
C ASP A 5 -12.17 -6.34 -26.35
N SER A 6 -12.77 -5.17 -26.16
CA SER A 6 -12.17 -4.10 -25.39
C SER A 6 -12.34 -4.47 -23.92
N HIS A 7 -11.50 -5.39 -23.43
CA HIS A 7 -11.49 -5.74 -22.02
C HIS A 7 -11.13 -4.49 -21.21
N MET A 8 -12.07 -4.02 -20.40
CA MET A 8 -11.85 -2.95 -19.43
C MET A 8 -10.70 -3.36 -18.49
N LYS A 9 -9.74 -2.47 -18.31
CA LYS A 9 -8.65 -2.63 -17.36
C LYS A 9 -8.84 -1.64 -16.21
N ILE A 10 -8.58 -2.09 -14.98
CA ILE A 10 -8.68 -1.26 -13.78
C ILE A 10 -7.25 -0.97 -13.32
N GLY A 11 -6.89 0.31 -13.27
CA GLY A 11 -5.72 0.80 -12.54
C GLY A 11 -6.13 1.21 -11.13
N LEU A 12 -5.22 1.04 -10.17
CA LEU A 12 -5.43 1.44 -8.79
C LEU A 12 -4.16 2.08 -8.24
N GLU A 13 -4.35 3.20 -7.57
CA GLU A 13 -3.33 3.96 -6.86
C GLU A 13 -3.71 3.98 -5.38
N LEU A 14 -2.71 3.81 -4.50
CA LEU A 14 -2.88 3.79 -3.05
C LEU A 14 -1.81 4.66 -2.39
N GLU A 15 -2.24 5.58 -1.52
CA GLU A 15 -1.33 6.53 -0.88
C GLU A 15 -1.10 6.19 0.60
N TYR A 16 0.15 6.27 1.04
CA TYR A 16 0.57 5.95 2.40
C TYR A 16 1.57 6.97 2.96
N TRP A 17 1.36 7.34 4.22
CA TRP A 17 2.37 8.04 5.01
C TRP A 17 3.47 7.08 5.47
N ILE A 18 4.71 7.57 5.45
CA ILE A 18 5.84 6.89 6.05
C ILE A 18 6.17 7.52 7.39
N ALA A 19 6.14 6.72 8.45
CA ALA A 19 6.45 7.15 9.80
C ALA A 19 7.59 6.32 10.41
N ALA A 20 8.32 6.92 11.35
CA ALA A 20 9.20 6.19 12.25
C ALA A 20 8.38 5.46 13.32
N GLU A 21 9.02 4.57 14.09
CA GLU A 21 8.36 3.80 15.16
C GLU A 21 7.68 4.66 16.24
N ASN A 22 8.14 5.91 16.41
CA ASN A 22 7.54 6.87 17.32
C ASN A 22 6.31 7.59 16.75
N GLY A 23 5.89 7.25 15.53
CA GLY A 23 4.77 7.87 14.82
C GLY A 23 5.08 9.20 14.15
N ALA A 24 6.32 9.68 14.18
CA ALA A 24 6.72 10.88 13.46
C ALA A 24 6.90 10.58 11.97
N LEU A 25 6.37 11.45 11.11
CA LEU A 25 6.59 11.36 9.66
C LEU A 25 8.08 11.45 9.33
N THR A 26 8.51 10.68 8.35
CA THR A 26 9.91 10.58 7.91
C THR A 26 9.98 10.34 6.41
N SER A 27 11.15 10.56 5.81
CA SER A 27 11.34 10.41 4.37
C SER A 27 10.96 9.00 3.89
N ALA A 28 10.29 8.95 2.74
CA ALA A 28 9.89 7.76 2.02
C ALA A 28 10.96 7.24 1.05
N ASP A 29 12.08 7.95 0.85
CA ASP A 29 13.07 7.68 -0.21
C ASP A 29 13.54 6.22 -0.20
N THR A 30 13.88 5.69 0.98
CA THR A 30 14.36 4.31 1.11
C THR A 30 13.32 3.27 0.69
N LEU A 31 12.03 3.55 0.86
CA LEU A 31 10.95 2.66 0.44
C LEU A 31 10.67 2.80 -1.05
N ILE A 32 10.75 4.03 -1.59
CA ILE A 32 10.61 4.32 -3.03
C ILE A 32 11.73 3.63 -3.82
N GLU A 33 12.96 3.67 -3.33
CA GLU A 33 14.11 3.01 -3.98
C GLU A 33 14.01 1.46 -3.94
N ALA A 34 13.34 0.92 -2.93
CA ALA A 34 13.31 -0.52 -2.66
C ALA A 34 12.08 -1.25 -3.22
N HIS A 35 10.97 -0.55 -3.50
CA HIS A 35 9.71 -1.16 -3.91
C HIS A 35 9.35 -0.78 -5.36
N GLU A 36 9.13 -1.76 -6.23
CA GLU A 36 8.96 -1.54 -7.68
C GLU A 36 7.81 -0.58 -8.04
N HIS A 37 6.69 -0.66 -7.32
CA HIS A 37 5.49 0.13 -7.60
C HIS A 37 5.40 1.42 -6.78
N ALA A 38 6.40 1.69 -5.94
CA ALA A 38 6.41 2.87 -5.10
C ALA A 38 6.96 4.08 -5.86
N VAL A 39 6.24 5.20 -5.80
CA VAL A 39 6.67 6.46 -6.38
C VAL A 39 6.56 7.62 -5.38
N PRO A 40 7.34 8.70 -5.56
CA PRO A 40 7.17 9.91 -4.76
C PRO A 40 5.81 10.56 -5.01
N GLU A 41 5.20 11.11 -3.96
CA GLU A 41 4.00 11.95 -4.04
C GLU A 41 4.31 13.36 -3.48
N CYS A 42 3.36 14.30 -3.56
CA CYS A 42 3.38 15.72 -3.20
C CYS A 42 4.29 16.17 -2.02
N VAL A 43 4.61 15.29 -1.07
CA VAL A 43 5.58 15.54 0.00
C VAL A 43 6.49 14.32 0.25
N ASP A 44 7.74 14.58 0.67
CA ASP A 44 8.79 13.56 0.86
C ASP A 44 8.46 12.43 1.84
N THR A 45 7.43 12.60 2.67
CA THR A 45 6.98 11.61 3.67
C THR A 45 5.80 10.77 3.20
N LEU A 46 5.34 10.98 1.98
CA LEU A 46 4.20 10.31 1.38
C LEU A 46 4.67 9.51 0.17
N ILE A 47 4.13 8.30 0.05
CA ILE A 47 4.38 7.39 -1.06
C ILE A 47 3.06 7.07 -1.75
N GLU A 48 3.10 6.90 -3.06
CA GLU A 48 2.01 6.33 -3.84
C GLU A 48 2.43 4.96 -4.39
N LEU A 49 1.57 3.96 -4.26
CA LEU A 49 1.70 2.67 -4.94
C LEU A 49 0.89 2.70 -6.23
N VAL A 50 1.58 2.73 -7.37
CA VAL A 50 0.96 2.69 -8.71
C VAL A 50 0.94 1.26 -9.22
N LEU A 51 -0.20 0.59 -9.09
CA LEU A 51 -0.30 -0.84 -9.36
C LEU A 51 -0.48 -1.15 -10.85
N PRO A 52 0.05 -2.28 -11.35
CA PRO A 52 -0.20 -2.71 -12.72
C PRO A 52 -1.70 -2.92 -12.97
N PRO A 53 -2.20 -2.57 -14.17
CA PRO A 53 -3.61 -2.66 -14.47
C PRO A 53 -4.09 -4.12 -14.52
N ALA A 54 -5.20 -4.40 -13.84
CA ALA A 54 -5.82 -5.73 -13.78
C ALA A 54 -7.04 -5.83 -14.69
N ILE A 55 -7.30 -7.03 -15.23
CA ILE A 55 -8.49 -7.30 -16.07
C ILE A 55 -9.63 -7.85 -15.21
N THR A 56 -9.28 -8.56 -14.13
CA THR A 56 -10.26 -9.15 -13.21
C THR A 56 -10.09 -8.61 -11.79
N ARG A 57 -11.18 -8.71 -11.00
CA ARG A 57 -11.15 -8.37 -9.58
C ARG A 57 -10.15 -9.24 -8.80
N THR A 58 -10.07 -10.53 -9.12
CA THR A 58 -9.15 -11.46 -8.44
C THR A 58 -7.68 -11.12 -8.71
N GLU A 59 -7.34 -10.74 -9.94
CA GLU A 59 -6.01 -10.22 -10.26
C GLU A 59 -5.71 -8.93 -9.48
N LEU A 60 -6.68 -8.00 -9.45
CA LEU A 60 -6.53 -6.75 -8.71
C LEU A 60 -6.30 -7.00 -7.22
N GLU A 61 -7.12 -7.84 -6.58
CA GLU A 61 -6.97 -8.23 -5.18
C GLU A 61 -5.60 -8.85 -4.90
N LYS A 62 -5.12 -9.71 -5.80
CA LYS A 62 -3.79 -10.31 -5.68
C LYS A 62 -2.69 -9.26 -5.75
N VAL A 63 -2.73 -8.38 -6.75
CA VAL A 63 -1.71 -7.33 -6.93
C VAL A 63 -1.69 -6.37 -5.74
N ILE A 64 -2.85 -5.99 -5.21
CA ILE A 64 -2.96 -5.16 -4.01
C ILE A 64 -2.30 -5.84 -2.81
N VAL A 65 -2.70 -7.08 -2.51
CA VAL A 65 -2.22 -7.80 -1.34
C VAL A 65 -0.72 -8.05 -1.42
N ASP A 66 -0.23 -8.47 -2.58
CA ASP A 66 1.20 -8.74 -2.78
C ASP A 66 2.02 -7.46 -2.60
N SER A 67 1.63 -6.35 -3.24
CA SER A 67 2.36 -5.08 -3.17
C SER A 67 2.34 -4.46 -1.76
N ILE A 68 1.18 -4.45 -1.09
CA ILE A 68 1.11 -3.92 0.29
C ILE A 68 1.94 -4.80 1.24
N THR A 69 1.90 -6.12 1.07
CA THR A 69 2.68 -7.04 1.91
C THR A 69 4.18 -6.79 1.75
N GLU A 70 4.64 -6.61 0.52
CA GLU A 70 6.03 -6.29 0.22
C GLU A 70 6.44 -4.93 0.78
N LEU A 71 5.63 -3.87 0.56
CA LEU A 71 5.88 -2.54 1.11
C LEU A 71 6.00 -2.58 2.65
N ILE A 72 5.11 -3.29 3.34
CA ILE A 72 5.16 -3.44 4.81
C ILE A 72 6.44 -4.17 5.24
N ALA A 73 6.85 -5.21 4.51
CA ALA A 73 8.07 -5.95 4.82
C ALA A 73 9.32 -5.06 4.66
N ILE A 74 9.43 -4.32 3.55
CA ILE A 74 10.50 -3.35 3.31
C ILE A 74 10.52 -2.27 4.39
N ALA A 75 9.35 -1.74 4.75
CA ALA A 75 9.25 -0.73 5.80
C ALA A 75 9.74 -1.28 7.15
N ALA A 76 9.33 -2.50 7.51
CA ALA A 76 9.76 -3.16 8.74
C ALA A 76 11.28 -3.36 8.78
N ASP A 77 11.89 -3.82 7.67
CA ASP A 77 13.35 -4.00 7.55
C ASP A 77 14.11 -2.66 7.70
N ASN A 78 13.44 -1.53 7.43
CA ASN A 78 13.98 -0.18 7.56
C ASN A 78 13.56 0.54 8.85
N ASN A 79 12.91 -0.16 9.80
CA ASN A 79 12.35 0.42 11.03
C ASN A 79 11.41 1.59 10.73
N ARG A 80 10.47 1.37 9.81
CA ARG A 80 9.44 2.31 9.37
C ARG A 80 8.05 1.68 9.50
N LEU A 81 7.06 2.55 9.58
CA LEU A 81 5.65 2.25 9.56
C LEU A 81 5.04 2.78 8.26
N VAL A 82 4.13 2.00 7.70
CA VAL A 82 3.30 2.38 6.55
C VAL A 82 1.90 2.66 7.07
N VAL A 83 1.41 3.88 6.90
CA VAL A 83 0.13 4.34 7.46
C VAL A 83 -0.78 4.80 6.32
N PRO A 84 -2.00 4.27 6.15
CA PRO A 84 -2.92 4.73 5.11
C PRO A 84 -3.16 6.24 5.20
N LEU A 85 -3.22 6.92 4.05
CA LEU A 85 -3.39 8.38 4.00
C LEU A 85 -4.63 8.88 4.75
N ASP A 86 -5.72 8.12 4.70
CA ASP A 86 -7.00 8.42 5.34
C ASP A 86 -7.01 8.17 6.86
N GLU A 87 -5.97 7.53 7.41
CA GLU A 87 -5.75 7.49 8.86
C GLU A 87 -5.15 8.82 9.34
N ILE A 88 -5.94 9.57 10.11
CA ILE A 88 -5.50 10.82 10.74
C ILE A 88 -4.31 10.51 11.67
N ILE A 89 -3.10 10.90 11.27
CA ILE A 89 -1.93 10.94 12.14
C ILE A 89 -2.15 12.07 13.16
N VAL A 90 -2.81 11.77 14.28
CA VAL A 90 -2.79 12.68 15.43
C VAL A 90 -1.40 12.56 16.06
N LEU A 91 -0.63 13.65 15.99
CA LEU A 91 0.75 13.82 16.50
C LEU A 91 0.92 13.63 18.03
N SER A 92 0.04 12.88 18.69
CA SER A 92 0.13 12.52 20.09
C SER A 92 -0.33 11.08 20.32
N GLY A 93 0.60 10.13 20.21
CA GLY A 93 0.52 8.85 20.93
C GLY A 93 -0.48 7.81 20.44
N ILE A 94 -0.61 7.60 19.13
CA ILE A 94 -1.39 6.46 18.62
C ILE A 94 -0.54 5.19 18.72
N ARG A 95 -0.99 4.25 19.58
CA ARG A 95 -0.65 2.83 19.44
C ARG A 95 -1.39 2.32 18.20
N LEU A 96 -0.67 1.88 17.19
CA LEU A 96 -1.24 1.03 16.15
C LEU A 96 -1.84 -0.20 16.82
N LEU A 97 -3.17 -0.30 16.83
CA LEU A 97 -3.85 -1.55 17.09
C LEU A 97 -3.66 -2.40 15.84
N MET A 98 -2.62 -3.25 15.83
CA MET A 98 -2.61 -4.40 14.93
C MET A 98 -3.92 -5.16 15.15
N VAL A 99 -4.79 -5.18 14.16
CA VAL A 99 -5.98 -6.05 14.19
C VAL A 99 -5.47 -7.49 14.13
N PRO A 100 -5.70 -8.32 15.17
CA PRO A 100 -5.33 -9.73 15.10
C PRO A 100 -6.12 -10.38 13.97
N LYS A 101 -5.44 -11.21 13.18
CA LYS A 101 -6.01 -11.98 12.08
C LYS A 101 -7.16 -12.86 12.60
N THR A 102 -8.40 -12.40 12.48
CA THR A 102 -9.58 -13.25 12.57
C THR A 102 -10.52 -12.93 11.42
N THR A 103 -10.38 -13.66 10.33
CA THR A 103 -11.54 -13.96 9.49
C THR A 103 -11.39 -15.39 9.01
N ASN A 104 -12.20 -16.27 9.60
CA ASN A 104 -12.49 -17.57 9.05
C ASN A 104 -13.21 -17.33 7.72
N TYR A 105 -12.62 -17.76 6.60
CA TYR A 105 -13.38 -17.95 5.37
C TYR A 105 -14.24 -19.19 5.56
N SER A 106 -15.51 -19.00 5.92
CA SER A 106 -16.51 -20.06 5.84
C SER A 106 -16.91 -20.20 4.37
N THR A 107 -16.43 -21.25 3.72
CA THR A 107 -16.92 -21.70 2.42
C THR A 107 -18.28 -22.36 2.64
N SER A 108 -19.33 -21.72 2.15
CA SER A 108 -20.59 -22.40 1.80
C SER A 108 -20.49 -22.97 0.39
#